data_AF-A0A0F9NHR0-F1
#
_entry.id   AF-A0A0F9NHR0-F1
#
_cell.length_a   1.000
_cell.length_b   1.000
_cell.length_c   1.000
_cell.angle_alpha   90.00
_cell.angle_beta   90.00
_cell.angle_gamma   90.00
#
_symmetry.space_group_name_H-M   'P 1'
#
loop_
_entity.id
_entity.type
_entity.pdbx_description
1 polymer ?
#
loop_
_entity_poly.entity_id
_entity_poly.type
_entity_poly.pdbx_seq_one_letter_code
_entity_poly.pdbx_strand_id
1 'polypeptide(L)'
;MGKGARLRAARAGAALRNPVVRKVAEAVARRSVVKELSKGSVDDQTARLNELRESGQLPQSNLRDSVMSNAPGEMDKAIGKFTKKGKPVTVDTLCAEVKNNQSFLKMCTGVGLDLSWFENLARERMEAYGL
;
A
#
# COMPACT_ATOMS: atom_id res chain seq x y z
N MET A 1 -28.47 -27.61 -13.84
CA MET A 1 -27.76 -26.42 -14.38
C MET A 1 -28.12 -26.25 -15.86
N GLY A 2 -28.78 -25.15 -16.23
CA GLY A 2 -29.34 -24.95 -17.58
C GLY A 2 -28.29 -24.64 -18.67
N LYS A 3 -28.55 -25.09 -19.91
CA LYS A 3 -27.67 -24.90 -21.10
C LYS A 3 -27.19 -23.45 -21.30
N GLY A 4 -27.97 -22.44 -20.88
CA GLY A 4 -27.61 -21.02 -20.95
C GLY A 4 -26.52 -20.55 -19.98
N ALA A 5 -26.24 -21.27 -18.89
CA ALA A 5 -25.13 -20.97 -17.98
C ALA A 5 -23.79 -21.45 -18.54
N ARG A 6 -23.79 -22.62 -19.19
CA ARG A 6 -22.60 -23.18 -19.85
C ARG A 6 -22.14 -22.34 -21.04
N LEU A 7 -23.07 -21.80 -21.84
CA LEU A 7 -22.72 -20.92 -22.96
C LEU A 7 -22.12 -19.58 -22.51
N ARG A 8 -22.59 -19.02 -21.38
CA ARG A 8 -22.05 -17.79 -20.80
C ARG A 8 -20.66 -17.99 -20.20
N ALA A 9 -20.44 -19.09 -19.49
CA ALA A 9 -19.11 -19.46 -18.99
C ALA A 9 -18.10 -19.70 -20.12
N ALA A 10 -18.53 -20.35 -21.22
CA ALA A 10 -17.68 -20.57 -22.39
C ALA A 10 -17.30 -19.27 -23.12
N ARG A 11 -18.23 -18.31 -23.24
CA ARG A 11 -17.96 -16.97 -23.81
C ARG A 11 -17.04 -16.13 -22.92
N ALA A 12 -17.23 -16.18 -21.60
CA ALA A 12 -16.33 -15.50 -20.65
C ALA A 12 -14.91 -16.08 -20.70
N GLY A 13 -14.78 -17.41 -20.78
CA GLY A 13 -13.50 -18.10 -20.97
C GLY A 13 -12.83 -17.83 -22.32
N ALA A 14 -13.59 -17.56 -23.39
CA ALA A 14 -13.06 -17.17 -24.69
C ALA A 14 -12.63 -15.69 -24.74
N ALA A 15 -13.37 -14.79 -24.10
CA ALA A 15 -13.04 -13.37 -24.01
C ALA A 15 -11.71 -13.11 -23.27
N LEU A 16 -11.42 -13.90 -22.23
CA LEU A 16 -10.16 -13.82 -21.47
C LEU A 16 -8.93 -14.39 -22.21
N ARG A 17 -9.11 -15.03 -23.38
CA ARG A 17 -7.99 -15.44 -24.26
C ARG A 17 -7.45 -14.27 -25.08
N ASN A 18 -8.22 -13.20 -25.22
CA ASN A 18 -7.75 -11.97 -25.86
C ASN A 18 -6.83 -11.23 -24.86
N PRO A 19 -5.55 -10.99 -25.22
CA PRO A 19 -4.58 -10.40 -24.30
C PRO A 19 -4.97 -8.99 -23.82
N VAL A 20 -5.70 -8.22 -24.62
CA VAL A 20 -6.20 -6.89 -24.25
C VAL A 20 -7.33 -7.02 -23.23
N VAL A 21 -8.32 -7.88 -23.48
CA VAL A 21 -9.44 -8.12 -22.57
C VAL A 21 -8.95 -8.68 -21.23
N ARG A 22 -7.95 -9.57 -21.27
CA ARG A 22 -7.30 -10.10 -20.06
C ARG A 22 -6.62 -8.99 -19.26
N LYS A 23 -5.81 -8.14 -19.88
CA LYS A 23 -5.16 -7.00 -19.20
C LYS A 23 -6.18 -6.03 -18.60
N VAL A 24 -7.27 -5.76 -19.31
CA VAL A 24 -8.37 -4.92 -18.81
C VAL A 24 -9.05 -5.57 -17.61
N ALA A 25 -9.36 -6.87 -17.68
CA ALA A 25 -9.95 -7.61 -16.56
C ALA A 25 -9.04 -7.65 -15.34
N GLU A 26 -7.74 -7.88 -15.53
CA GLU A 26 -6.72 -7.82 -14.47
C GLU A 26 -6.63 -6.42 -13.85
N ALA A 27 -6.65 -5.35 -14.67
CA ALA A 27 -6.62 -3.97 -14.18
C ALA A 27 -7.88 -3.59 -13.41
N VAL A 28 -9.07 -4.03 -13.86
CA VAL A 28 -10.34 -3.81 -13.18
C VAL A 28 -10.37 -4.58 -11.85
N ALA A 29 -9.92 -5.84 -11.84
CA ALA A 29 -9.81 -6.62 -10.61
C ALA A 29 -8.85 -5.95 -9.61
N ARG A 30 -7.67 -5.49 -10.07
CA ARG A 30 -6.73 -4.73 -9.23
C ARG A 30 -7.37 -3.46 -8.66
N ARG A 31 -8.08 -2.68 -9.47
CA ARG A 31 -8.81 -1.47 -8.99
C ARG A 31 -9.87 -1.81 -7.96
N SER A 32 -10.62 -2.89 -8.15
CA SER A 32 -11.61 -3.34 -7.17
C SER A 32 -10.95 -3.75 -5.85
N VAL A 33 -9.84 -4.50 -5.90
CA VAL A 33 -9.08 -4.90 -4.71
C VAL A 33 -8.54 -3.67 -3.98
N VAL A 34 -7.95 -2.71 -4.69
CA VAL A 34 -7.46 -1.45 -4.10
C VAL A 34 -8.59 -0.64 -3.47
N LYS A 35 -9.76 -0.58 -4.11
CA LYS A 35 -10.93 0.11 -3.57
C LYS A 35 -11.44 -0.53 -2.29
N GLU A 36 -11.51 -1.86 -2.22
CA GLU A 36 -11.93 -2.55 -0.99
C GLU A 36 -10.87 -2.40 0.12
N LEU A 37 -9.59 -2.51 -0.22
CA LEU A 37 -8.49 -2.25 0.73
C LEU A 37 -8.58 -0.84 1.31
N SER A 38 -8.82 0.18 0.48
CA SER A 38 -8.89 1.58 0.92
C SER A 38 -10.02 1.90 1.90
N LYS A 39 -10.99 0.99 2.07
CA LYS A 39 -12.10 1.12 3.02
C LYS A 39 -11.84 0.44 4.36
N GLY A 40 -10.88 -0.49 4.42
CA GLY A 40 -10.54 -1.24 5.63
C GLY A 40 -9.68 -0.45 6.60
N SER A 41 -9.56 -0.92 7.84
CA SER A 41 -8.59 -0.37 8.79
C SER A 41 -7.14 -0.59 8.28
N VAL A 42 -6.18 0.15 8.84
CA VAL A 42 -4.75 -0.05 8.50
C VAL A 42 -4.31 -1.50 8.80
N ASP A 43 -4.88 -2.12 9.83
CA ASP A 43 -4.59 -3.51 10.18
C ASP A 43 -5.17 -4.49 9.15
N ASP A 44 -6.40 -4.27 8.67
CA ASP A 44 -7.00 -5.09 7.62
C ASP A 44 -6.22 -4.97 6.30
N GLN A 45 -5.79 -3.75 5.97
CA GLN A 45 -4.96 -3.49 4.79
C GLN A 45 -3.62 -4.22 4.89
N THR A 46 -3.01 -4.18 6.07
CA THR A 46 -1.72 -4.83 6.34
C THR A 46 -1.83 -6.35 6.29
N ALA A 47 -2.86 -6.92 6.91
CA ALA A 47 -3.12 -8.36 6.86
C ALA A 47 -3.27 -8.84 5.42
N ARG A 48 -4.05 -8.12 4.61
CA ARG A 48 -4.26 -8.47 3.21
C ARG A 48 -2.99 -8.33 2.35
N LEU A 49 -2.18 -7.30 2.58
CA LEU A 49 -0.89 -7.16 1.89
C LEU A 49 0.08 -8.29 2.25
N ASN A 50 0.08 -8.74 3.50
CA ASN A 50 0.87 -9.90 3.93
C ASN A 50 0.38 -11.19 3.25
N GLU A 51 -0.93 -11.45 3.16
CA GLU A 51 -1.48 -12.60 2.44
C GLU A 51 -1.07 -12.60 0.95
N LEU A 52 -1.14 -11.44 0.29
CA LEU A 52 -0.72 -11.29 -1.10
C LEU A 52 0.79 -11.53 -1.28
N ARG A 53 1.60 -11.17 -0.28
CA ARG A 53 3.03 -11.44 -0.26
C ARG A 53 3.33 -12.93 -0.07
N GLU A 54 2.68 -13.58 0.89
CA GLU A 54 2.86 -15.00 1.19
C GLU A 54 2.40 -15.90 0.03
N SER A 55 1.33 -15.51 -0.67
CA SER A 55 0.86 -16.20 -1.88
C SER A 55 1.68 -15.91 -3.14
N GLY A 56 2.71 -15.05 -3.06
CA GLY A 56 3.58 -14.67 -4.18
C GLY A 56 2.91 -13.74 -5.21
N GLN A 57 1.67 -13.28 -4.95
CA GLN A 57 0.93 -12.37 -5.82
C GLN A 57 1.46 -10.93 -5.74
N LEU A 58 2.17 -10.60 -4.66
CA LEU A 58 2.89 -9.35 -4.46
C LEU A 58 4.39 -9.62 -4.22
N PRO A 59 5.26 -9.43 -5.22
CA PRO A 59 6.70 -9.52 -5.03
C PRO A 59 7.18 -8.56 -3.94
N GLN A 60 8.11 -9.00 -3.09
CA GLN A 60 8.65 -8.18 -2.00
C GLN A 60 9.28 -6.88 -2.49
N SER A 61 9.93 -6.91 -3.67
CA SER A 61 10.50 -5.72 -4.32
C SER A 61 9.43 -4.66 -4.58
N ASN A 62 8.26 -5.06 -5.08
CA ASN A 62 7.20 -4.11 -5.42
C ASN A 62 6.64 -3.42 -4.17
N LEU A 63 6.56 -4.13 -3.04
CA LEU A 63 6.16 -3.54 -1.77
C LEU A 63 7.20 -2.54 -1.26
N ARG A 64 8.48 -2.91 -1.27
CA ARG A 64 9.59 -2.02 -0.90
C ARG A 64 9.59 -0.75 -1.73
N ASP A 65 9.59 -0.89 -3.05
CA ASP A 65 9.65 0.23 -4.00
C ASP A 65 8.44 1.16 -3.83
N SER A 66 7.26 0.58 -3.60
CA SER A 66 6.04 1.36 -3.36
C SER A 66 6.13 2.17 -2.07
N VAL A 67 6.62 1.59 -0.98
CA VAL A 67 6.78 2.32 0.29
C VAL A 67 7.84 3.41 0.15
N MET A 68 9.00 3.10 -0.45
CA MET A 68 10.07 4.08 -0.67
C MET A 68 9.63 5.27 -1.54
N SER A 69 8.77 5.04 -2.54
CA SER A 69 8.27 6.09 -3.43
C SER A 69 7.22 6.98 -2.77
N ASN A 70 6.34 6.43 -1.92
CA ASN A 70 5.20 7.17 -1.36
C ASN A 70 5.46 7.76 0.04
N ALA A 71 6.28 7.12 0.87
CA ALA A 71 6.50 7.56 2.25
C ALA A 71 7.00 9.01 2.38
N PRO A 72 7.90 9.54 1.52
CA PRO A 72 8.32 10.94 1.59
C PRO A 72 7.13 11.91 1.46
N GLY A 73 6.24 11.66 0.50
CA GLY A 73 5.07 12.52 0.27
C GLY A 73 4.04 12.46 1.39
N GLU A 74 3.85 11.30 2.02
CA GLU A 74 2.99 11.18 3.21
C GLU A 74 3.61 11.91 4.42
N MET A 75 4.93 11.86 4.56
CA MET A 75 5.64 12.55 5.63
C MET A 75 5.58 14.08 5.46
N ASP A 76 5.73 14.58 4.23
CA ASP A 76 5.55 16.01 3.92
C ASP A 76 4.14 16.50 4.25
N LYS A 77 3.11 15.68 3.97
CA LYS A 77 1.72 15.99 4.36
C LYS A 77 1.58 16.06 5.89
N ALA A 78 2.22 15.16 6.62
CA ALA A 78 2.22 15.15 8.08
C ALA A 78 2.90 16.41 8.65
N ILE A 79 4.09 16.76 8.13
CA ILE A 79 4.81 18.00 8.47
C ILE A 79 3.89 19.21 8.24
N GLY A 80 3.35 19.35 7.03
CA GLY A 80 2.45 20.47 6.70
C GLY A 80 1.21 20.54 7.59
N LYS A 81 0.64 19.40 7.99
CA LYS A 81 -0.50 19.32 8.91
C LYS A 81 -0.12 19.74 10.34
N PHE A 82 1.04 19.35 10.83
CA PHE A 82 1.50 19.70 12.17
C PHE A 82 1.88 21.18 12.26
N THR A 83 2.63 21.70 11.28
CA THR A 83 2.95 23.13 11.18
C THR A 83 1.70 23.99 11.16
N LYS A 84 0.71 23.66 10.31
CA LYS A 84 -0.57 24.39 10.25
C LYS A 84 -1.36 24.37 11.56
N LYS A 85 -1.16 23.35 12.40
CA LYS A 85 -1.83 23.20 13.69
C LYS A 85 -1.00 23.75 14.86
N GLY A 86 0.17 24.35 14.60
CA GLY A 86 1.11 24.78 15.64
C GLY A 86 1.61 23.63 16.51
N LYS A 87 1.59 22.40 16.01
CA LYS A 87 2.12 21.24 16.72
C LYS A 87 3.62 21.11 16.48
N PRO A 88 4.40 20.65 17.47
CA PRO A 88 5.80 20.33 17.27
C PRO A 88 5.96 19.32 16.13
N VAL A 89 6.89 19.60 15.22
CA VAL A 89 7.32 18.66 14.19
C VAL A 89 8.63 18.05 14.68
N THR A 90 8.56 16.83 15.17
CA THR A 90 9.72 16.04 15.60
C THR A 90 9.69 14.67 14.94
N VAL A 91 10.85 14.00 14.88
CA VAL A 91 10.95 12.60 14.43
C VAL A 91 9.92 11.71 15.13
N ASP A 92 9.76 11.84 16.44
CA ASP A 92 8.78 11.06 17.19
C ASP A 92 7.34 11.33 16.77
N THR A 93 6.96 12.59 16.55
CA THR A 93 5.59 12.92 16.11
C THR A 93 5.30 12.44 14.69
N LEU A 94 6.31 12.46 13.80
CA LEU A 94 6.18 12.00 12.42
C LEU A 94 6.16 10.46 12.32
N CYS A 95 6.92 9.78 13.18
CA CYS A 95 6.97 8.33 13.23
C CYS A 95 5.91 7.70 14.16
N ALA A 96 5.08 8.49 14.85
CA ALA A 96 4.12 7.99 15.84
C ALA A 96 3.17 6.94 15.26
N GLU A 97 2.64 7.15 14.05
CA GLU A 97 1.74 6.18 13.41
C GLU A 97 2.44 4.86 13.09
N VAL A 98 3.71 4.92 12.66
CA VAL A 98 4.53 3.73 12.39
C VAL A 98 4.88 3.00 13.69
N LYS A 99 5.20 3.73 14.77
CA LYS A 99 5.49 3.15 16.10
C LYS A 99 4.25 2.50 16.71
N ASN A 100 3.08 3.10 16.54
CA ASN A 100 1.82 2.63 17.11
C ASN A 100 1.15 1.53 16.29
N ASN A 101 1.45 1.41 14.99
CA ASN A 101 0.95 0.31 14.16
C ASN A 101 2.03 -0.79 13.98
N GLN A 102 2.05 -1.72 14.94
CA GLN A 102 2.99 -2.85 14.94
C GLN A 102 2.83 -3.78 13.74
N SER A 103 1.62 -3.92 13.21
CA SER A 103 1.35 -4.73 12.02
C SER A 103 2.06 -4.14 10.80
N PHE A 104 1.88 -2.84 10.56
CA PHE A 104 2.51 -2.10 9.48
C PHE A 104 4.03 -2.13 9.60
N LEU A 105 4.58 -1.88 10.80
CA LEU A 105 6.02 -1.94 11.03
C LEU A 105 6.59 -3.33 10.74
N LYS A 106 5.91 -4.41 11.15
CA LYS A 106 6.33 -5.79 10.82
C LYS A 106 6.31 -6.04 9.31
N MET A 107 5.28 -5.56 8.60
CA MET A 107 5.19 -5.69 7.15
C MET A 107 6.36 -4.99 6.45
N CYS A 108 6.66 -3.74 6.82
CA CYS A 108 7.77 -2.96 6.28
C CYS A 108 9.15 -3.54 6.63
N THR A 109 9.33 -4.02 7.86
CA THR A 109 10.56 -4.70 8.29
C THR A 109 10.83 -5.95 7.45
N GLY A 110 9.77 -6.69 7.09
CA GLY A 110 9.87 -7.85 6.20
C GLY A 110 10.38 -7.54 4.78
N VAL A 111 10.46 -6.26 4.40
CA VAL A 111 11.07 -5.80 3.13
C VAL A 111 12.27 -4.86 3.36
N GLY A 112 12.86 -4.88 4.56
CA GLY A 112 14.05 -4.11 4.92
C GLY A 112 13.80 -2.61 5.10
N LEU A 113 12.60 -2.22 5.51
CA LEU A 113 12.23 -0.84 5.87
C LEU A 113 11.81 -0.85 7.34
N ASP A 114 12.80 -0.78 8.23
CA ASP A 114 12.61 -0.81 9.68
C ASP A 114 12.31 0.59 10.24
N LEU A 115 12.14 0.69 11.56
CA LEU A 115 11.88 1.99 12.21
C LEU A 115 13.03 2.98 11.95
N SER A 116 14.28 2.51 11.94
CA SER A 116 15.47 3.33 11.67
C SER A 116 15.38 4.03 10.31
N TRP A 117 14.90 3.31 9.28
CA TRP A 117 14.67 3.88 7.96
C TRP A 117 13.65 5.03 7.98
N PHE A 118 12.51 4.84 8.67
CA PHE A 118 11.50 5.88 8.80
C PHE A 118 11.99 7.09 9.61
N GLU A 119 12.78 6.87 10.66
CA GLU A 119 13.35 7.96 11.44
C GLU A 119 14.38 8.76 10.63
N ASN A 120 15.20 8.10 9.80
CA ASN A 120 16.12 8.79 8.89
C ASN A 120 15.37 9.59 7.83
N LEU A 121 14.30 9.02 7.26
CA LEU A 121 13.43 9.76 6.34
C LEU A 121 12.82 10.98 7.03
N ALA A 122 12.35 10.85 8.28
CA ALA A 122 11.81 11.97 9.04
C ALA A 122 12.81 13.12 9.19
N ARG A 123 14.07 12.80 9.52
CA ARG A 123 15.15 13.80 9.62
C ARG A 123 15.40 14.49 8.29
N GLU A 124 15.52 13.72 7.21
CA GLU A 124 15.73 14.26 5.86
C GLU A 124 14.60 15.19 5.43
N ARG A 125 13.34 14.79 5.67
CA ARG A 125 12.18 15.64 5.33
C ARG A 125 12.10 16.87 6.22
N MET A 126 12.38 16.76 7.51
CA MET A 126 12.43 17.93 8.41
C MET A 126 13.47 18.96 7.95
N GLU A 127 14.68 18.50 7.61
CA GLU A 127 15.76 19.35 7.11
C GLU A 127 15.35 20.11 5.84
N ALA A 128 14.64 19.44 4.91
CA ALA A 128 14.11 20.07 3.70
C ALA A 128 13.09 21.21 3.98
N TYR A 129 12.49 21.24 5.17
CA TYR A 129 11.58 22.29 5.64
C TYR A 129 12.23 23.28 6.62
N GLY A 130 13.51 23.11 6.94
CA GLY A 130 14.22 23.94 7.93
C GLY A 130 13.76 23.73 9.37
N LEU A 131 13.36 22.50 9.72
CA LEU A 131 12.84 22.09 11.03
C LEU A 131 13.83 21.23 11.81
#